data_AF-A0A2T5JQ80-F1
#
_entry.id   AF-A0A2T5JQ80-F1
#
_cell.length_a   1.000
_cell.length_b   1.000
_cell.length_c   1.000
_cell.angle_alpha   90.00
_cell.angle_beta   90.00
_cell.angle_gamma   90.00
#
_symmetry.space_group_name_H-M   'P 1'
#
loop_
_entity.id
_entity.type
_entity.pdbx_description
1 polymer ?
#
loop_
_entity_poly.entity_id
_entity_poly.type
_entity_poly.pdbx_seq_one_letter_code
_entity_poly.pdbx_strand_id
1 'polypeptide(L)'
;MQLQLIAALVVIFLIVMFAVQNAVSVSVVFFLWRVDASLAVVIAACFGLGALIGALVTVPTMLRERISISRLRKQVDMLRTENDDLRATKKDAPSAPYGF
;
A
#
# COMPACT_ATOMS: atom_id res chain seq x y z
N MET A 1 -5.70 -12.23 -19.85
CA MET A 1 -4.71 -13.31 -19.68
C MET A 1 -3.61 -13.26 -20.73
N GLN A 2 -3.90 -13.45 -22.02
CA GLN A 2 -2.86 -13.41 -23.07
C GLN A 2 -2.15 -12.05 -23.19
N LEU A 3 -2.88 -10.93 -23.07
CA LEU A 3 -2.28 -9.59 -23.11
C LEU A 3 -1.27 -9.35 -21.98
N GLN A 4 -1.53 -9.85 -20.77
CA GLN A 4 -0.61 -9.73 -19.63
C GLN A 4 0.67 -10.53 -19.87
N LEU A 5 0.56 -11.73 -20.46
CA LEU A 5 1.73 -12.53 -20.84
C LEU A 5 2.55 -11.84 -21.92
N ILE A 6 1.90 -11.31 -22.96
CA ILE A 6 2.59 -10.57 -24.03
C ILE A 6 3.29 -9.34 -23.45
N ALA A 7 2.61 -8.55 -22.61
CA ALA A 7 3.21 -7.40 -21.96
C ALA A 7 4.40 -7.80 -21.07
N ALA A 8 4.28 -8.88 -20.28
CA ALA A 8 5.37 -9.38 -19.46
C ALA A 8 6.58 -9.81 -20.30
N LEU A 9 6.36 -10.50 -21.42
CA LEU A 9 7.42 -10.88 -22.35
C LEU A 9 8.12 -9.66 -22.97
N VAL A 10 7.36 -8.64 -23.37
CA VAL A 10 7.93 -7.38 -23.88
C VAL A 10 8.79 -6.72 -22.81
N VAL A 11 8.30 -6.64 -21.56
CA VAL A 11 9.06 -6.06 -20.45
C VAL A 11 10.34 -6.85 -20.17
N ILE A 12 10.27 -8.18 -20.13
CA ILE A 12 11.45 -9.05 -19.94
C ILE A 12 12.45 -8.82 -21.07
N PHE A 13 11.99 -8.80 -22.32
CA PHE A 13 12.85 -8.54 -23.47
C PHE A 13 13.56 -7.18 -23.36
N LEU A 14 12.84 -6.13 -22.96
CA LEU A 14 13.42 -4.81 -22.73
C LEU A 14 14.45 -4.80 -21.60
N ILE A 15 14.18 -5.50 -20.49
CA ILE A 15 15.13 -5.63 -19.38
C ILE A 15 16.41 -6.34 -19.83
N VAL A 16 16.29 -7.43 -20.59
CA VAL A 16 17.44 -8.17 -21.13
C VAL A 16 18.23 -7.29 -22.10
N MET A 17 17.56 -6.60 -23.03
CA MET A 17 18.19 -5.67 -23.96
C MET A 17 18.94 -4.55 -23.21
N PHE A 18 18.30 -3.96 -22.19
CA PHE A 18 18.92 -2.97 -21.33
C PHE A 18 20.18 -3.51 -20.64
N ALA A 19 20.13 -4.72 -20.08
CA ALA A 19 21.26 -5.35 -19.42
C ALA A 19 22.42 -5.63 -20.38
N VAL A 20 22.13 -6.15 -21.58
CA VAL A 20 23.14 -6.44 -22.61
C VAL A 20 23.79 -5.16 -23.13
N GLN A 21 23.01 -4.12 -23.41
CA GLN A 21 23.53 -2.85 -23.92
C GLN A 21 24.32 -2.07 -22.85
N ASN A 22 23.98 -2.24 -21.57
CA ASN A 22 24.62 -1.56 -20.45
C ASN A 22 25.52 -2.51 -19.63
N ALA A 23 26.17 -3.47 -20.31
CA ALA A 23 27.11 -4.41 -19.71
C ALA A 23 28.49 -3.80 -19.38
N VAL A 24 28.74 -2.54 -19.77
CA VAL A 24 29.97 -1.81 -19.46
C VAL A 24 30.15 -1.68 -17.94
N SER A 25 31.33 -2.06 -17.46
CA SER A 25 31.68 -1.97 -16.04
C SER A 25 31.92 -0.52 -15.62
N VAL A 26 31.31 -0.12 -14.52
CA VAL A 26 31.43 1.20 -13.90
C VAL A 26 31.86 1.03 -12.45
N SER A 27 32.75 1.92 -12.00
CA SER A 27 33.21 1.94 -10.62
C SER A 27 32.31 2.81 -9.77
N VAL A 28 31.69 2.23 -8.75
CA VAL A 28 30.91 2.95 -7.74
C VAL A 28 31.77 3.06 -6.49
N VAL A 29 32.15 4.29 -6.16
CA VAL A 29 32.86 4.61 -4.92
C VAL A 29 31.87 5.23 -3.95
N PHE A 30 31.67 4.58 -2.80
CA PHE A 30 30.79 5.02 -1.74
C PHE A 30 31.53 5.01 -0.40
N PHE A 31 31.91 6.20 0.07
CA PHE A 31 32.71 6.39 1.28
C PHE A 31 34.02 5.58 1.26
N LEU A 32 34.10 4.46 1.98
CA LEU A 32 35.28 3.57 2.03
C LEU A 32 35.17 2.37 1.07
N TRP A 33 34.04 2.20 0.39
CA TRP A 33 33.78 1.03 -0.46
C TRP A 33 33.92 1.41 -1.93
N ARG A 34 34.50 0.48 -2.70
CA ARG A 34 34.60 0.56 -4.15
C ARG A 34 34.12 -0.75 -4.73
N VAL A 35 33.14 -0.68 -5.62
CA VAL A 35 32.58 -1.85 -6.31
C VAL A 35 32.56 -1.56 -7.80
N ASP A 36 33.10 -2.49 -8.57
CA ASP A 36 33.03 -2.45 -10.03
C ASP A 36 31.90 -3.39 -10.48
N ALA A 37 30.87 -2.83 -11.10
CA ALA A 37 29.70 -3.56 -11.57
C ALA A 37 29.21 -2.98 -12.90
N SER A 38 28.43 -3.74 -13.67
CA SER A 38 27.86 -3.18 -14.90
C SER A 38 26.89 -2.05 -14.59
N LEU A 39 26.82 -1.07 -15.47
CA LEU A 39 25.88 0.07 -15.32
C LEU A 39 24.44 -0.42 -15.11
N ALA A 40 24.03 -1.49 -15.80
CA ALA A 40 22.73 -2.10 -15.62
C ALA A 40 22.49 -2.59 -14.17
N VAL A 41 23.47 -3.24 -13.56
CA VAL A 41 23.38 -3.75 -12.18
C VAL A 41 23.29 -2.60 -11.19
N VAL A 42 24.09 -1.55 -11.38
CA VAL A 42 24.06 -0.35 -10.52
C VAL A 42 22.67 0.29 -10.55
N ILE A 43 22.11 0.51 -11.74
CA ILE A 43 20.77 1.08 -11.92
C ILE A 43 19.70 0.19 -11.28
N ALA A 44 19.76 -1.13 -11.50
CA ALA A 44 18.82 -2.09 -10.93
C ALA A 44 18.88 -2.09 -9.39
N ALA A 45 20.08 -2.01 -8.80
CA ALA A 45 20.26 -1.93 -7.35
C ALA A 45 19.68 -0.62 -6.79
N CYS A 46 19.96 0.53 -7.40
CA CYS A 46 19.40 1.82 -6.99
C CYS A 46 17.86 1.81 -7.07
N PHE A 47 17.30 1.29 -8.16
CA PHE A 47 15.85 1.17 -8.31
C PHE A 47 15.24 0.25 -7.25
N GLY A 48 15.86 -0.92 -7.01
CA GLY A 48 15.42 -1.87 -5.99
C GLY A 48 15.46 -1.28 -4.58
N LEU A 49 16.53 -0.55 -4.24
CA LEU A 49 16.64 0.16 -2.97
C LEU A 49 15.58 1.26 -2.83
N GLY A 50 15.35 2.05 -3.88
CA GLY A 50 14.29 3.07 -3.90
C GLY A 50 12.91 2.47 -3.68
N ALA A 51 12.60 1.37 -4.38
CA ALA A 51 11.35 0.64 -4.20
C ALA A 51 11.21 0.08 -2.77
N LEU A 52 12.29 -0.46 -2.20
CA LEU A 52 12.31 -0.97 -0.84
C LEU A 52 12.06 0.14 0.19
N ILE A 53 12.71 1.29 0.04
CA ILE A 53 12.50 2.47 0.90
C ILE A 53 11.04 2.95 0.77
N GLY A 54 10.55 3.09 -0.47
CA GLY A 54 9.16 3.50 -0.72
C GLY A 54 8.14 2.53 -0.10
N ALA A 55 8.38 1.22 -0.22
CA ALA A 55 7.55 0.20 0.41
C ALA A 55 7.62 0.29 1.95
N LEU A 56 8.81 0.47 2.53
CA LEU A 56 8.97 0.57 3.97
C LEU A 56 8.24 1.78 4.57
N VAL A 57 8.14 2.88 3.81
CA VAL A 57 7.36 4.06 4.20
C VAL A 57 5.85 3.85 3.99
N THR A 58 5.46 3.27 2.87
CA THR A 58 4.04 3.22 2.43
C THR A 58 3.26 2.05 3.02
N VAL A 59 3.87 0.88 3.18
CA VAL A 59 3.19 -0.31 3.70
C VAL A 59 2.65 -0.11 5.13
N PRO A 60 3.41 0.42 6.11
CA PRO A 60 2.89 0.58 7.46
C PRO A 60 1.79 1.65 7.55
N THR A 61 1.85 2.71 6.74
CA THR A 61 0.79 3.74 6.70
C THR A 61 -0.51 3.14 6.16
N MET A 62 -0.45 2.42 5.04
CA MET A 62 -1.61 1.70 4.48
C MET A 62 -2.18 0.67 5.47
N LEU A 63 -1.33 -0.03 6.22
CA LEU A 63 -1.79 -1.02 7.20
C LEU A 63 -2.53 -0.33 8.37
N ARG A 64 -1.98 0.76 8.91
CA ARG A 64 -2.64 1.56 9.95
C ARG A 64 -3.99 2.08 9.49
N GLU A 65 -4.07 2.60 8.27
CA GLU A 65 -5.32 3.06 7.67
C GLU A 65 -6.35 1.94 7.57
N ARG A 66 -5.95 0.76 7.07
CA ARG A 66 -6.86 -0.40 6.97
C ARG A 66 -7.41 -0.83 8.33
N ILE A 67 -6.57 -0.82 9.37
CA ILE A 67 -7.01 -1.13 10.74
C ILE A 67 -7.98 -0.06 11.24
N SER A 68 -7.66 1.22 11.04
CA SER A 68 -8.54 2.34 11.44
C SER A 68 -9.89 2.27 10.75
N ILE A 69 -9.92 1.97 9.44
CA ILE A 69 -11.16 1.78 8.67
C ILE A 69 -12.00 0.64 9.26
N SER A 70 -11.38 -0.50 9.61
CA SER A 70 -12.09 -1.61 10.23
C SER A 70 -12.69 -1.23 11.59
N ARG A 71 -11.93 -0.49 12.42
CA ARG A 71 -12.40 0.00 13.73
C ARG A 71 -13.55 0.99 13.58
N LEU A 72 -13.45 1.94 12.65
CA LEU A 72 -14.48 2.94 12.39
C LEU A 72 -15.78 2.29 11.91
N ARG A 73 -15.70 1.29 11.03
CA ARG A 73 -16.87 0.51 10.59
C ARG A 73 -17.58 -0.16 11.77
N LYS A 74 -16.84 -0.82 12.67
CA LYS A 74 -17.42 -1.43 13.88
C LYS A 74 -18.10 -0.41 14.78
N GLN A 75 -17.52 0.77 14.95
CA GLN A 75 -18.13 1.85 15.74
C GLN A 75 -19.43 2.36 15.10
N VAL A 76 -19.45 2.53 13.78
CA VAL A 76 -20.66 2.92 13.05
C VAL A 76 -21.76 1.87 13.23
N ASP A 77 -21.43 0.58 13.14
CA ASP A 77 -22.42 -0.49 13.32
C ASP A 77 -22.97 -0.52 14.76
N MET A 78 -22.11 -0.40 15.78
CA MET A 78 -22.54 -0.33 17.19
C MET A 78 -23.44 0.89 17.46
N LEU A 79 -23.03 2.08 16.99
CA LEU A 79 -23.81 3.31 17.16
C LEU A 79 -25.18 3.24 16.47
N ARG A 80 -25.28 2.53 15.34
CA ARG A 80 -26.55 2.30 14.66
C ARG A 80 -27.48 1.43 15.50
N THR A 81 -26.97 0.31 16.02
CA THR A 81 -27.73 -0.58 16.90
C THR A 81 -28.24 0.16 18.14
N GLU A 82 -27.38 0.94 18.81
CA GLU A 82 -27.79 1.71 19.98
C GLU A 82 -28.86 2.76 19.64
N ASN A 83 -28.76 3.42 18.47
CA ASN A 83 -29.78 4.37 18.04
C ASN A 83 -31.14 3.70 17.78
N ASP A 84 -31.13 2.50 17.19
CA ASP A 84 -32.33 1.73 16.91
C ASP A 84 -33.00 1.26 18.21
N ASP A 85 -32.22 0.79 19.18
CA ASP A 85 -32.69 0.38 20.51
C ASP A 85 -33.29 1.56 21.29
N LEU A 86 -32.63 2.73 21.26
CA LEU A 86 -33.14 3.95 21.89
C LEU A 86 -34.43 4.44 21.23
N ARG A 87 -34.54 4.32 19.90
CA ARG A 87 -35.77 4.67 19.16
C ARG A 87 -36.91 3.71 19.49
N ALA A 88 -36.66 2.41 19.64
CA ALA A 88 -37.63 1.44 20.10
C ALA A 88 -38.10 1.79 21.52
N THR A 89 -37.17 2.01 22.44
CA THR A 89 -37.46 2.39 23.83
C THR A 89 -38.27 3.69 23.91
N LYS A 90 -37.95 4.71 23.10
CA LYS A 90 -38.70 5.98 23.05
C LYS A 90 -40.10 5.81 22.47
N LYS A 91 -40.30 4.85 21.57
CA LYS A 91 -41.61 4.53 20.99
C LYS A 91 -42.51 3.78 21.97
N ASP A 92 -41.91 2.99 22.86
CA ASP A 92 -42.59 2.22 23.90
C ASP A 92 -42.74 2.98 25.23
N ALA A 93 -42.11 4.15 25.36
CA ALA A 93 -42.28 5.04 26.50
C ALA A 93 -43.73 5.60 26.52
N PRO A 94 -44.48 5.48 27.64
CA PRO A 94 -45.82 6.04 27.74
C PRO A 94 -45.76 7.54 27.46
N SER A 95 -46.70 8.07 26.66
CA SER A 95 -46.89 9.50 26.51
C SER A 95 -46.94 10.12 27.91
N ALA A 96 -45.97 10.97 28.23
CA ALA A 96 -45.94 11.68 29.49
C ALA A 96 -47.33 12.32 29.68
N PRO A 97 -47.99 12.10 30.84
CA PRO A 97 -49.24 12.78 31.10
C PRO A 97 -48.91 14.26 31.22
N TYR A 98 -49.11 15.01 30.14
CA TYR A 98 -49.24 16.46 30.21
C TYR A 98 -50.54 16.74 30.95
N GLY A 99 -50.43 16.78 32.27
CA GLY A 99 -51.42 17.29 33.19
C GLY A 99 -50.82 18.45 33.96
N PHE A 100 -50.89 19.64 33.36
CA PHE A 100 -51.53 20.84 33.93
C PHE A 100 -51.97 21.73 32.78
#